data_AF-A0A935AXG7-F1
#
_entry.id   AF-A0A935AXG7-F1
#
_cell.length_a   1.000
_cell.length_b   1.000
_cell.length_c   1.000
_cell.angle_alpha   90.00
_cell.angle_beta   90.00
_cell.angle_gamma   90.00
#
_symmetry.space_group_name_H-M   'P 1'
#
loop_
_entity.id
_entity.type
_entity.pdbx_description
1 polymer ?
#
loop_
_entity_poly.entity_id
_entity_poly.type
_entity_poly.pdbx_seq_one_letter_code
_entity_poly.pdbx_strand_id
1 'polypeptide(L)'
;MQTSYTNDLGRGLIGELATLRPYTARARVYPKRRQITTVAVGGATDGTYTVRITSPAGTRPGASAVDSSFVASSSSADLIGAGLATAINAQVELRNLLRASYNASSDELVLTAVRTGESFTVAFPSNPGTHLTQTATQSPVVADLPLGVGMVSTDGDTCAQPSAVTDVLAGVVKRGRGIEGEDDNSAETHKAGDTLELVTEGDVYVESEQDVTSEEDPVWMRVNAGAGEIAGAFRISPDGTAQVTTLTPGAGQNSVEVSVLISILTGEHAGKSLTLSALADGSMTATEVCDAWRTQLNADAFWSALLVDTGTATLILTAANAGFTFDVTNVQGTVTIAATTAAVVDCVRVPRTKAKWLRPASGSTSAARCAALQLFGG
;
A
#
# COMPACT_ATOMS: atom_id res chain seq x y z
N MET A 1 7.78 55.28 5.61
CA MET A 1 7.64 54.72 4.24
C MET A 1 7.68 53.22 4.42
N GLN A 2 6.50 52.58 4.51
CA GLN A 2 6.39 51.14 4.77
C GLN A 2 6.43 50.43 3.43
N THR A 3 7.57 49.82 3.11
CA THR A 3 7.77 49.06 1.88
C THR A 3 7.02 47.74 2.00
N SER A 4 5.85 47.65 1.39
CA SER A 4 5.11 46.40 1.20
C SER A 4 5.80 45.58 0.12
N TYR A 5 6.31 44.41 0.49
CA TYR A 5 6.75 43.40 -0.47
C TYR A 5 5.52 42.67 -1.02
N THR A 6 5.06 43.10 -2.20
CA THR A 6 4.17 42.26 -3.02
C THR A 6 5.06 41.33 -3.82
N ASN A 7 5.08 40.04 -3.46
CA ASN A 7 5.71 39.03 -4.30
C ASN A 7 4.76 38.76 -5.47
N ASP A 8 5.05 39.35 -6.64
CA ASP A 8 4.28 39.20 -7.88
C ASP A 8 4.50 37.82 -8.56
N LEU A 9 5.12 36.85 -7.87
CA LEU A 9 5.07 35.45 -8.28
C LEU A 9 3.68 34.91 -7.91
N GLY A 10 2.81 34.86 -8.92
CA GLY A 10 1.38 34.59 -8.81
C GLY A 10 1.02 33.49 -7.81
N ARG A 11 0.07 33.79 -6.93
CA ARG A 11 -0.67 32.75 -6.22
C ARG A 11 -1.35 31.89 -7.30
N GLY A 12 -1.09 30.59 -7.32
CA GLY A 12 -1.81 29.66 -8.20
C GLY A 12 -3.32 29.83 -8.05
N LEU A 13 -4.08 29.49 -9.08
CA LEU A 13 -5.53 29.47 -8.97
C LEU A 13 -5.95 28.42 -7.92
N ILE A 14 -7.19 28.54 -7.46
CA ILE A 14 -7.80 27.59 -6.52
C ILE A 14 -7.82 26.23 -7.21
N GLY A 15 -7.22 25.19 -6.61
CA GLY A 15 -7.03 23.88 -7.25
C GLY A 15 -5.59 23.62 -7.73
N GLU A 16 -4.78 24.66 -7.92
CA GLU A 16 -3.48 24.53 -8.59
C GLU A 16 -2.30 24.43 -7.62
N LEU A 17 -1.46 23.41 -7.84
CA LEU A 17 -0.22 23.22 -7.12
C LEU A 17 0.88 24.13 -7.70
N ALA A 18 0.99 25.37 -7.24
CA ALA A 18 2.01 26.32 -7.69
C ALA A 18 3.25 26.35 -6.78
N THR A 19 4.43 26.68 -7.31
CA THR A 19 5.67 26.88 -6.51
C THR A 19 6.06 28.34 -6.34
N LEU A 20 6.37 28.77 -5.10
CA LEU A 20 6.73 30.18 -4.80
C LEU A 20 8.24 30.48 -4.86
N ARG A 21 9.08 29.45 -4.97
CA ARG A 21 10.55 29.54 -4.97
C ARG A 21 11.14 28.55 -5.98
N PRO A 22 12.41 28.72 -6.40
CA PRO A 22 13.12 27.71 -7.18
C PRO A 22 13.05 26.37 -6.44
N TYR A 23 12.56 25.34 -7.13
CA TYR A 23 12.38 24.01 -6.57
C TYR A 23 13.44 23.04 -7.11
N THR A 24 13.71 21.98 -6.36
CA THR A 24 14.54 20.86 -6.82
C THR A 24 13.60 19.71 -7.18
N ALA A 25 13.71 19.21 -8.41
CA ALA A 25 12.96 18.04 -8.86
C ALA A 25 13.90 16.87 -9.16
N ARG A 26 13.42 15.64 -8.91
CA ARG A 26 14.11 14.39 -9.26
C ARG A 26 13.14 13.46 -9.98
N ALA A 27 13.54 12.92 -11.12
CA ALA A 27 12.78 11.90 -11.83
C ALA A 27 12.78 10.60 -10.99
N ARG A 28 11.64 10.24 -10.40
CA ARG A 28 11.55 9.13 -9.41
C ARG A 28 10.26 8.33 -9.45
N VAL A 29 9.20 8.85 -10.08
CA VAL A 29 7.86 8.26 -9.97
C VAL A 29 7.50 7.60 -11.28
N TYR A 30 6.97 6.38 -11.22
CA TYR A 30 6.38 5.73 -12.38
C TYR A 30 4.85 5.81 -12.26
N PRO A 31 4.14 6.35 -13.26
CA PRO A 31 2.71 6.58 -13.17
C PRO A 31 1.90 5.28 -13.22
N LYS A 32 2.53 4.11 -13.41
CA LYS A 32 1.84 2.83 -13.50
C LYS A 32 2.43 1.85 -12.51
N ARG A 33 1.60 0.97 -11.96
CA ARG A 33 2.09 -0.13 -11.12
C ARG A 33 2.72 -1.21 -12.01
N ARG A 34 3.63 -2.03 -11.46
CA ARG A 34 4.01 -3.29 -12.12
C ARG A 34 2.82 -4.24 -12.05
N GLN A 35 2.55 -4.95 -13.13
CA GLN A 35 1.61 -6.07 -13.04
C GLN A 35 2.23 -7.18 -12.21
N ILE A 36 1.46 -7.70 -11.25
CA ILE A 36 1.80 -8.91 -10.50
C ILE A 36 0.65 -9.88 -10.67
N THR A 37 0.93 -11.09 -11.14
CA THR A 37 -0.06 -12.17 -11.22
C THR A 37 0.41 -13.30 -10.33
N THR A 38 -0.44 -13.68 -9.37
CA THR A 38 -0.20 -14.79 -8.45
C THR A 38 -1.00 -16.00 -8.92
N VAL A 39 -0.32 -17.15 -8.96
CA VAL A 39 -0.89 -18.43 -9.35
C VAL A 39 -0.68 -19.40 -8.20
N ALA A 40 -1.76 -19.87 -7.60
CA ALA A 40 -1.71 -20.98 -6.65
C ALA A 40 -1.35 -22.27 -7.39
N VAL A 41 -0.38 -23.00 -6.83
CA VAL A 41 0.11 -24.28 -7.31
C VAL A 41 -0.39 -25.36 -6.37
N GLY A 42 -1.49 -26.02 -6.72
CA GLY A 42 -2.11 -27.07 -5.93
C GLY A 42 -1.73 -28.48 -6.38
N GLY A 43 -1.81 -29.42 -5.45
CA GLY A 43 -1.86 -30.87 -5.72
C GLY A 43 -0.55 -31.53 -6.12
N ALA A 44 -0.61 -32.87 -6.20
CA ALA A 44 0.53 -33.76 -6.32
C ALA A 44 0.35 -34.74 -7.49
N THR A 45 0.06 -34.23 -8.69
CA THR A 45 -0.16 -35.07 -9.88
C THR A 45 1.02 -34.98 -10.85
N ASP A 46 1.51 -36.14 -11.31
CA ASP A 46 2.54 -36.15 -12.35
C ASP A 46 1.97 -35.67 -13.69
N GLY A 47 2.80 -35.00 -14.48
CA GLY A 47 2.43 -34.58 -15.82
C GLY A 47 3.08 -33.29 -16.28
N THR A 48 2.66 -32.82 -17.45
CA THR A 48 3.16 -31.59 -18.06
C THR A 48 2.31 -30.41 -17.62
N TYR A 49 2.93 -29.47 -16.92
CA TYR A 49 2.34 -28.22 -16.51
C TYR A 49 2.74 -27.12 -17.48
N THR A 50 1.77 -26.40 -18.03
CA THR A 50 1.99 -25.35 -19.02
C THR A 50 1.38 -24.02 -18.58
N VAL A 51 2.20 -22.97 -18.61
CA VAL A 51 1.78 -21.58 -18.43
C VAL A 51 1.98 -20.84 -19.75
N ARG A 52 0.90 -20.26 -20.28
CA ARG A 52 0.90 -19.42 -21.47
C ARG A 52 0.91 -17.96 -21.06
N ILE A 53 1.90 -17.21 -21.52
CA ILE A 53 2.02 -15.77 -21.28
C ILE A 53 1.83 -15.03 -22.60
N THR A 54 0.91 -14.06 -22.62
CA THR A 54 0.66 -13.23 -23.80
C THR A 54 0.87 -11.77 -23.46
N SER A 55 1.65 -11.04 -24.26
CA SER A 55 1.79 -9.59 -24.12
C SER A 55 0.80 -8.84 -25.05
N PRO A 56 0.38 -7.62 -24.71
CA PRO A 56 -0.47 -6.80 -25.57
C PRO A 56 0.19 -6.47 -26.90
N ALA A 57 -0.63 -6.28 -27.94
CA ALA A 57 -0.17 -5.87 -29.26
C ALA A 57 0.69 -4.59 -29.19
N GLY A 58 1.86 -4.60 -29.84
CA GLY A 58 2.77 -3.45 -29.90
C GLY A 58 3.84 -3.38 -28.79
N THR A 59 3.75 -4.22 -27.76
CA THR A 59 4.82 -4.33 -26.72
C THR A 59 6.00 -5.20 -27.16
N ARG A 60 5.80 -6.03 -28.19
CA ARG A 60 6.79 -6.94 -28.76
C ARG A 60 6.71 -6.93 -30.30
N PRO A 61 7.83 -7.01 -31.03
CA PRO A 61 7.82 -7.36 -32.45
C PRO A 61 7.30 -8.81 -32.61
N GLY A 62 6.08 -8.97 -33.14
CA GLY A 62 5.40 -10.27 -33.24
C GLY A 62 4.68 -10.65 -31.93
N ALA A 63 3.39 -10.30 -31.85
CA ALA A 63 2.51 -10.55 -30.71
C ALA A 63 2.12 -12.04 -30.57
N SER A 64 3.10 -12.90 -30.29
CA SER A 64 2.87 -14.34 -30.11
C SER A 64 2.93 -14.73 -28.64
N ALA A 65 1.91 -15.44 -28.17
CA ALA A 65 1.89 -16.06 -26.86
C ALA A 65 3.05 -17.04 -26.70
N VAL A 66 3.64 -17.09 -25.50
CA VAL A 66 4.77 -17.96 -25.16
C VAL A 66 4.30 -19.01 -24.18
N ASP A 67 4.44 -20.28 -24.55
CA ASP A 67 4.14 -21.42 -23.68
C ASP A 67 5.43 -21.85 -22.97
N SER A 68 5.40 -21.79 -21.64
CA SER A 68 6.46 -22.33 -20.77
C SER A 68 5.95 -23.59 -20.10
N SER A 69 6.64 -24.70 -20.30
CA SER A 69 6.23 -26.01 -19.78
C SER A 69 7.26 -26.61 -18.84
N PHE A 70 6.79 -27.31 -17.82
CA PHE A 70 7.60 -28.11 -16.91
C PHE A 70 6.96 -29.49 -16.76
N VAL A 71 7.79 -30.56 -16.77
CA VAL A 71 7.32 -31.93 -16.58
C VAL A 71 7.67 -32.38 -15.16
N ALA A 72 6.64 -32.55 -14.32
CA ALA A 72 6.82 -33.07 -12.97
C ALA A 72 6.86 -34.60 -12.99
N SER A 73 7.89 -35.17 -12.35
CA SER A 73 8.12 -36.62 -12.21
C SER A 73 8.15 -37.09 -10.74
N SER A 74 7.99 -36.15 -9.81
CA SER A 74 7.69 -36.37 -8.40
C SER A 74 6.90 -35.15 -7.95
N SER A 75 5.58 -35.27 -7.95
CA SER A 75 4.67 -34.14 -7.92
C SER A 75 4.44 -33.57 -6.52
N SER A 76 5.30 -32.65 -6.08
CA SER A 76 4.98 -31.69 -5.01
C SER A 76 4.67 -30.32 -5.62
N ALA A 77 3.85 -29.52 -4.92
CA ALA A 77 3.62 -28.13 -5.27
C ALA A 77 4.95 -27.36 -5.41
N ASP A 78 5.91 -27.63 -4.52
CA ASP A 78 7.27 -27.08 -4.57
C ASP A 78 7.98 -27.34 -5.89
N LEU A 79 7.97 -28.60 -6.34
CA LEU A 79 8.67 -29.00 -7.55
C LEU A 79 8.00 -28.44 -8.79
N ILE A 80 6.67 -28.41 -8.81
CA ILE A 80 5.89 -27.83 -9.91
C ILE A 80 6.13 -26.32 -9.98
N GLY A 81 5.99 -25.62 -8.85
CA GLY A 81 6.14 -24.17 -8.76
C GLY A 81 7.55 -23.70 -9.07
N ALA A 82 8.58 -24.30 -8.47
CA ALA A 82 9.97 -23.97 -8.74
C ALA A 82 10.39 -24.35 -10.18
N GLY A 83 9.90 -25.49 -10.68
CA GLY A 83 10.13 -25.95 -12.05
C GLY A 83 9.54 -25.00 -13.09
N LEU A 84 8.31 -24.55 -12.90
CA LEU A 84 7.65 -23.55 -13.74
C LEU A 84 8.35 -22.19 -13.69
N ALA A 85 8.73 -21.71 -12.50
CA ALA A 85 9.47 -20.46 -12.36
C ALA A 85 10.78 -20.49 -13.16
N THR A 86 11.51 -21.61 -13.08
CA THR A 86 12.75 -21.82 -13.84
C THR A 86 12.48 -21.86 -15.34
N ALA A 87 11.47 -22.62 -15.77
CA ALA A 87 11.12 -22.76 -17.18
C ALA A 87 10.68 -21.43 -17.82
N ILE A 88 9.93 -20.61 -17.09
CA ILE A 88 9.49 -19.28 -17.53
C ILE A 88 10.68 -18.32 -17.65
N ASN A 89 11.55 -18.26 -16.64
CA ASN A 89 12.72 -17.39 -16.66
C ASN A 89 13.76 -17.79 -17.74
N ALA A 90 13.75 -19.05 -18.19
CA ALA A 90 14.62 -19.53 -19.26
C ALA A 90 14.19 -19.01 -20.65
N GLN A 91 12.91 -18.68 -20.85
CA GLN A 91 12.40 -18.18 -22.14
C GLN A 91 13.02 -16.83 -22.49
N VAL A 92 13.72 -16.77 -23.62
CA VAL A 92 14.40 -15.56 -24.09
C VAL A 92 13.38 -14.46 -24.38
N GLU A 93 12.20 -14.85 -24.84
CA GLU A 93 11.07 -14.01 -25.17
C GLU A 93 10.47 -13.27 -23.97
N LEU A 94 10.62 -13.82 -22.76
CA LEU A 94 10.00 -13.30 -21.54
C LEU A 94 10.96 -12.48 -20.66
N ARG A 95 12.27 -12.55 -20.90
CA ARG A 95 13.31 -11.92 -20.05
C ARG A 95 13.11 -10.42 -19.82
N ASN A 96 12.55 -9.71 -20.81
CA ASN A 96 12.31 -8.27 -20.75
C ASN A 96 10.85 -7.92 -20.46
N LEU A 97 9.99 -8.91 -20.21
CA LEU A 97 8.56 -8.74 -19.94
C LEU A 97 8.24 -9.03 -18.47
N LEU A 98 8.66 -10.19 -17.95
CA LEU A 98 8.39 -10.57 -16.56
C LEU A 98 9.49 -11.43 -15.96
N ARG A 99 9.46 -11.54 -14.63
CA ARG A 99 10.23 -12.49 -13.84
C ARG A 99 9.27 -13.40 -13.10
N ALA A 100 9.58 -14.68 -13.04
CA ALA A 100 8.85 -15.66 -12.25
C ALA A 100 9.63 -16.01 -10.98
N SER A 101 8.93 -16.15 -9.87
CA SER A 101 9.47 -16.65 -8.60
C SER A 101 8.44 -17.55 -7.94
N TYR A 102 8.88 -18.47 -7.09
CA TYR A 102 8.00 -19.38 -6.37
C TYR A 102 8.20 -19.24 -4.86
N ASN A 103 7.09 -19.14 -4.13
CA ASN A 103 7.04 -19.11 -2.67
C ASN A 103 6.57 -20.47 -2.14
N ALA A 104 7.50 -21.26 -1.60
CA ALA A 104 7.24 -22.58 -1.03
C ALA A 104 6.35 -22.54 0.23
N SER A 105 6.33 -21.43 0.96
CA SER A 105 5.53 -21.32 2.19
C SER A 105 4.04 -21.12 1.91
N SER A 106 3.70 -20.57 0.74
CA SER A 106 2.31 -20.30 0.33
C SER A 106 1.87 -21.07 -0.91
N ASP A 107 2.74 -21.91 -1.49
CA ASP A 107 2.51 -22.62 -2.75
C ASP A 107 2.14 -21.68 -3.92
N GLU A 108 2.79 -20.52 -3.99
CA GLU A 108 2.48 -19.48 -4.96
C GLU A 108 3.58 -19.27 -5.99
N LEU A 109 3.23 -19.42 -7.26
CA LEU A 109 4.02 -18.92 -8.38
C LEU A 109 3.66 -17.45 -8.62
N VAL A 110 4.63 -16.56 -8.41
CA VAL A 110 4.48 -15.11 -8.57
C VAL A 110 5.16 -14.66 -9.86
N LEU A 111 4.36 -14.07 -10.76
CA LEU A 111 4.80 -13.49 -12.02
C LEU A 111 4.78 -11.96 -11.91
N THR A 112 5.95 -11.32 -12.00
CA THR A 112 6.10 -9.88 -11.83
C THR A 112 6.62 -9.25 -13.12
N ALA A 113 5.90 -8.25 -13.65
CA ALA A 113 6.37 -7.47 -14.79
C ALA A 113 7.74 -6.83 -14.48
N VAL A 114 8.63 -6.79 -15.47
CA VAL A 114 9.97 -6.19 -15.29
C VAL A 114 9.85 -4.68 -15.11
N ARG A 115 8.92 -4.04 -15.84
CA ARG A 115 8.69 -2.59 -15.75
C ARG A 115 7.26 -2.26 -15.36
N THR A 116 7.12 -1.09 -14.77
CA THR A 116 5.85 -0.45 -14.44
C THR A 116 5.03 -0.17 -15.69
N GLY A 117 3.73 -0.50 -15.65
CA GLY A 117 2.83 -0.29 -16.76
C GLY A 117 2.86 -1.36 -17.85
N GLU A 118 3.79 -2.31 -17.79
CA GLU A 118 3.76 -3.49 -18.65
C GLU A 118 2.60 -4.39 -18.22
N SER A 119 1.80 -4.79 -19.20
CA SER A 119 0.76 -5.78 -19.01
C SER A 119 1.06 -7.09 -19.72
N PHE A 120 0.53 -8.17 -19.17
CA PHE A 120 0.53 -9.49 -19.76
C PHE A 120 -0.72 -10.27 -19.29
N THR A 121 -1.11 -11.29 -20.05
CA THR A 121 -2.14 -12.23 -19.63
C THR A 121 -1.53 -13.60 -19.40
N VAL A 122 -2.13 -14.32 -18.46
CA VAL A 122 -1.72 -15.67 -18.07
C VAL A 122 -2.86 -16.62 -18.39
N ALA A 123 -2.55 -17.73 -19.02
CA ALA A 123 -3.49 -18.82 -19.28
C ALA A 123 -2.85 -20.17 -19.01
N PHE A 124 -3.69 -21.17 -18.77
CA PHE A 124 -3.31 -22.52 -18.37
C PHE A 124 -3.80 -23.54 -19.41
N PRO A 125 -3.18 -23.60 -20.61
CA PRO A 125 -3.74 -24.32 -21.75
C PRO A 125 -3.69 -25.85 -21.60
N SER A 126 -2.75 -26.39 -20.81
CA SER A 126 -2.59 -27.83 -20.62
C SER A 126 -1.96 -28.09 -19.25
N ASN A 127 -2.75 -28.62 -18.32
CA ASN A 127 -2.30 -29.00 -16.98
C ASN A 127 -3.07 -30.25 -16.51
N PRO A 128 -2.44 -31.14 -15.72
CA PRO A 128 -3.17 -32.17 -15.00
C PRO A 128 -4.15 -31.50 -14.03
N GLY A 129 -5.45 -31.78 -14.18
CA GLY A 129 -6.50 -31.23 -13.30
C GLY A 129 -6.55 -29.69 -13.24
N THR A 130 -7.05 -29.15 -12.12
CA THR A 130 -7.18 -27.71 -11.83
C THR A 130 -6.07 -27.22 -10.89
N HIS A 131 -4.87 -27.79 -11.02
CA HIS A 131 -3.75 -27.58 -10.11
C HIS A 131 -3.10 -26.20 -10.24
N LEU A 132 -3.26 -25.50 -11.35
CA LEU A 132 -2.87 -24.10 -11.47
C LEU A 132 -4.12 -23.23 -11.47
N THR A 133 -4.24 -22.37 -10.47
CA THR A 133 -5.35 -21.42 -10.37
C THR A 133 -4.79 -20.03 -10.19
N GLN A 134 -5.12 -19.12 -11.10
CA GLN A 134 -4.79 -17.70 -10.92
C GLN A 134 -5.64 -17.16 -9.76
N THR A 135 -4.98 -16.75 -8.67
CA THR A 135 -5.65 -16.29 -7.44
C THR A 135 -5.77 -14.77 -7.38
N ALA A 136 -4.79 -14.06 -7.94
CA ALA A 136 -4.80 -12.60 -7.97
C ALA A 136 -4.11 -12.06 -9.22
N THR A 137 -4.57 -10.91 -9.70
CA THR A 137 -3.82 -10.08 -10.62
C THR A 137 -3.92 -8.63 -10.19
N GLN A 138 -2.79 -8.05 -9.82
CA GLN A 138 -2.63 -6.62 -9.68
C GLN A 138 -2.47 -6.01 -11.07
N SER A 139 -3.44 -5.20 -11.50
CA SER A 139 -3.44 -4.59 -12.83
C SER A 139 -2.36 -3.50 -12.94
N PRO A 140 -1.68 -3.36 -14.11
CA PRO A 140 -0.67 -2.31 -14.35
C PRO A 140 -1.31 -0.98 -14.77
N VAL A 141 -2.54 -0.71 -14.30
CA VAL A 141 -3.22 0.55 -14.57
C VAL A 141 -2.36 1.72 -14.11
N VAL A 142 -2.68 2.89 -14.66
CA VAL A 142 -2.24 4.16 -14.09
C VAL A 142 -2.50 4.07 -12.59
N ALA A 143 -1.44 4.19 -11.80
CA ALA A 143 -1.64 4.53 -10.41
C ALA A 143 -2.40 5.85 -10.48
N ASP A 144 -3.64 5.88 -9.98
CA ASP A 144 -4.43 7.10 -9.82
C ASP A 144 -3.61 8.03 -8.93
N LEU A 145 -2.67 8.74 -9.55
CA LEU A 145 -1.72 9.66 -8.95
C LEU A 145 -2.22 11.04 -9.31
N PRO A 146 -3.11 11.60 -8.48
CA PRO A 146 -3.45 13.00 -8.57
C PRO A 146 -2.18 13.83 -8.42
N LEU A 147 -2.14 14.93 -9.17
CA LEU A 147 -1.13 15.97 -9.00
C LEU A 147 -1.11 16.39 -7.52
N GLY A 148 0.06 16.63 -6.95
CA GLY A 148 0.13 17.09 -5.56
C GLY A 148 0.15 15.99 -4.50
N VAL A 149 -0.02 14.72 -4.88
CA VAL A 149 0.11 13.62 -3.93
C VAL A 149 1.58 13.43 -3.55
N GLY A 150 1.82 13.38 -2.25
CA GLY A 150 3.10 13.02 -1.67
C GLY A 150 3.43 11.54 -1.87
N MET A 151 4.70 11.25 -2.16
CA MET A 151 5.21 9.92 -2.44
C MET A 151 6.27 9.52 -1.42
N VAL A 152 6.45 8.21 -1.26
CA VAL A 152 7.53 7.61 -0.45
C VAL A 152 8.64 7.09 -1.35
N SER A 153 9.88 7.12 -0.88
CA SER A 153 11.02 6.49 -1.56
C SER A 153 11.06 5.01 -1.19
N THR A 154 11.07 4.12 -2.17
CA THR A 154 11.07 2.66 -1.94
C THR A 154 12.47 2.06 -1.96
N ASP A 155 13.34 2.52 -2.86
CA ASP A 155 14.70 1.97 -3.04
C ASP A 155 15.74 3.02 -3.50
N GLY A 156 15.42 4.30 -3.36
CA GLY A 156 16.30 5.42 -3.73
C GLY A 156 16.12 5.92 -5.17
N ASP A 157 15.70 5.04 -6.08
CA ASP A 157 15.47 5.32 -7.50
C ASP A 157 13.99 5.24 -7.90
N THR A 158 13.16 4.57 -7.09
CA THR A 158 11.71 4.47 -7.28
C THR A 158 10.93 5.08 -6.12
N CYS A 159 9.70 5.50 -6.43
CA CYS A 159 8.75 6.03 -5.48
C CYS A 159 7.36 5.39 -5.62
N ALA A 160 6.65 5.29 -4.51
CA ALA A 160 5.29 4.73 -4.43
C ALA A 160 4.35 5.66 -3.66
N GLN A 161 3.03 5.45 -3.80
CA GLN A 161 2.06 6.05 -2.89
C GLN A 161 2.33 5.56 -1.46
N PRO A 162 2.15 6.41 -0.44
CA PRO A 162 2.16 5.98 0.94
C PRO A 162 1.18 4.82 1.17
N SER A 163 1.62 3.85 1.96
CA SER A 163 0.89 2.64 2.31
C SER A 163 0.76 2.44 3.83
N ALA A 164 1.46 3.26 4.62
CA ALA A 164 1.31 3.34 6.07
C ALA A 164 1.26 4.80 6.54
N VAL A 165 0.56 5.08 7.65
CA VAL A 165 0.55 6.42 8.28
C VAL A 165 1.93 6.86 8.79
N THR A 166 2.83 5.91 9.03
CA THR A 166 4.23 6.14 9.44
C THR A 166 5.15 6.48 8.28
N ASP A 167 4.67 6.38 7.04
CA ASP A 167 5.48 6.61 5.87
C ASP A 167 5.99 8.05 5.82
N VAL A 168 7.27 8.19 5.46
CA VAL A 168 7.91 9.48 5.36
C VAL A 168 7.91 9.93 3.90
N LEU A 169 7.27 11.06 3.64
CA LEU A 169 7.23 11.66 2.32
C LEU A 169 8.64 12.00 1.80
N ALA A 170 8.97 11.47 0.63
CA ALA A 170 10.15 11.78 -0.16
C ALA A 170 9.96 13.01 -1.04
N GLY A 171 8.72 13.34 -1.41
CA GLY A 171 8.39 14.53 -2.17
C GLY A 171 6.96 14.48 -2.72
N VAL A 172 6.62 15.38 -3.63
CA VAL A 172 5.28 15.50 -4.25
C VAL A 172 5.35 15.26 -5.76
N VAL A 173 4.42 14.48 -6.32
CA VAL A 173 4.38 14.17 -7.76
C VAL A 173 4.10 15.43 -8.59
N LYS A 174 4.92 15.63 -9.64
CA LYS A 174 4.74 16.61 -10.72
C LYS A 174 4.27 15.90 -12.00
N ARG A 175 3.35 16.52 -12.75
CA ARG A 175 2.97 16.09 -14.12
C ARG A 175 3.69 16.94 -15.17
N GLY A 176 4.35 16.32 -16.15
CA GLY A 176 4.89 17.00 -17.35
C GLY A 176 6.05 17.99 -17.11
N ARG A 177 6.29 18.90 -18.08
CA ARG A 177 7.36 19.92 -18.00
C ARG A 177 7.00 21.13 -17.12
N GLY A 178 5.74 21.30 -16.71
CA GLY A 178 5.29 22.43 -15.91
C GLY A 178 5.02 22.05 -14.44
N ILE A 179 5.47 22.89 -13.51
CA ILE A 179 4.68 23.20 -12.28
C ILE A 179 4.03 24.57 -12.50
N GLU A 180 3.68 24.86 -13.74
CA GLU A 180 3.30 26.18 -14.19
C GLU A 180 2.12 26.04 -15.13
N GLY A 181 0.98 26.55 -14.66
CA GLY A 181 -0.12 27.00 -15.50
C GLY A 181 -1.00 25.90 -16.06
N GLU A 182 -2.27 25.98 -15.71
CA GLU A 182 -3.41 25.24 -16.25
C GLU A 182 -3.65 23.87 -15.63
N ASP A 183 -4.88 23.70 -15.16
CA ASP A 183 -5.66 22.47 -15.28
C ASP A 183 -5.44 21.89 -16.68
N ASP A 184 -4.38 21.08 -16.81
CA ASP A 184 -4.25 20.22 -17.95
C ASP A 184 -5.25 19.07 -17.76
N ASN A 185 -6.52 19.38 -18.07
CA ASN A 185 -7.60 18.42 -18.29
C ASN A 185 -7.32 17.52 -19.51
N SER A 186 -6.10 17.50 -20.06
CA SER A 186 -5.72 16.48 -21.02
C SER A 186 -5.87 15.10 -20.38
N ALA A 187 -6.52 14.20 -21.12
CA ALA A 187 -6.59 12.80 -20.77
C ALA A 187 -5.18 12.29 -20.43
N GLU A 188 -5.05 11.45 -19.40
CA GLU A 188 -3.78 10.89 -18.94
C GLU A 188 -2.98 10.27 -20.11
N THR A 189 -2.13 11.06 -20.75
CA THR A 189 -1.35 10.60 -21.91
C THR A 189 -0.09 9.87 -21.49
N HIS A 190 0.14 9.70 -20.18
CA HIS A 190 1.29 9.01 -19.66
C HIS A 190 1.30 7.54 -20.08
N LYS A 191 2.34 7.18 -20.81
CA LYS A 191 2.54 5.82 -21.30
C LYS A 191 3.12 4.95 -20.21
N ALA A 192 2.95 3.65 -20.39
CA ALA A 192 3.61 2.67 -19.53
C ALA A 192 5.13 2.89 -19.60
N GLY A 193 5.77 3.04 -18.44
CA GLY A 193 7.21 3.30 -18.33
C GLY A 193 7.62 4.77 -18.31
N ASP A 194 6.68 5.72 -18.38
CA ASP A 194 6.99 7.15 -18.22
C ASP A 194 7.60 7.39 -16.83
N THR A 195 8.55 8.33 -16.75
CA THR A 195 9.09 8.79 -15.46
C THR A 195 8.52 10.17 -15.16
N LEU A 196 7.82 10.29 -14.05
CA LEU A 196 7.35 11.53 -13.47
C LEU A 196 8.39 12.11 -12.52
N GLU A 197 8.43 13.43 -12.49
CA GLU A 197 9.28 14.19 -11.60
C GLU A 197 8.64 14.27 -10.22
N LEU A 198 9.46 14.15 -9.20
CA LEU A 198 9.10 14.39 -7.82
C LEU A 198 9.72 15.73 -7.41
N VAL A 199 8.89 16.67 -6.98
CA VAL A 199 9.36 17.87 -6.30
C VAL A 199 9.85 17.42 -4.95
N THR A 200 11.14 17.61 -4.67
CA THR A 200 11.78 17.20 -3.41
C THR A 200 12.14 18.39 -2.54
N GLU A 201 12.16 19.60 -3.08
CA GLU A 201 12.45 20.85 -2.36
C GLU A 201 11.74 22.02 -3.02
N GLY A 202 11.43 23.06 -2.25
CA GLY A 202 10.73 24.26 -2.71
C GLY A 202 9.42 24.47 -1.97
N ASP A 203 8.83 25.66 -2.10
CA ASP A 203 7.53 25.97 -1.49
C ASP A 203 6.44 25.52 -2.45
N VAL A 204 5.61 24.54 -2.05
CA VAL A 204 4.48 24.03 -2.84
C VAL A 204 3.16 24.51 -2.23
N TYR A 205 2.26 25.07 -3.04
CA TYR A 205 0.88 25.33 -2.67
C TYR A 205 0.07 24.04 -2.68
N VAL A 206 -0.66 23.77 -1.60
CA VAL A 206 -1.46 22.56 -1.48
C VAL A 206 -2.84 22.94 -0.98
N GLU A 207 -3.87 22.32 -1.54
CA GLU A 207 -5.23 22.53 -1.07
C GLU A 207 -5.41 22.01 0.36
N SER A 208 -6.38 22.58 1.08
CA SER A 208 -6.73 22.15 2.43
C SER A 208 -8.22 21.89 2.49
N GLU A 209 -8.61 20.70 2.94
CA GLU A 209 -10.03 20.33 3.11
C GLU A 209 -10.59 20.81 4.46
N GLN A 210 -9.70 21.13 5.39
CA GLN A 210 -10.03 21.65 6.72
C GLN A 210 -9.20 22.92 6.97
N ASP A 211 -9.66 23.78 7.87
CA ASP A 211 -8.85 24.91 8.33
C ASP A 211 -7.67 24.36 9.13
N VAL A 212 -6.50 24.26 8.49
CA VAL A 212 -5.28 23.81 9.16
C VAL A 212 -4.52 25.04 9.66
N THR A 213 -4.35 25.13 10.97
CA THR A 213 -3.64 26.26 11.60
C THR A 213 -2.17 25.93 11.87
N SER A 214 -1.32 26.95 11.96
CA SER A 214 0.13 26.79 12.22
C SER A 214 0.48 26.19 13.59
N GLU A 215 -0.52 25.97 14.43
CA GLU A 215 -0.39 25.47 15.81
C GLU A 215 -0.78 24.00 15.94
N GLU A 216 -1.43 23.40 14.94
CA GLU A 216 -1.88 22.01 14.96
C GLU A 216 -0.79 21.06 14.42
N ASP A 217 -0.32 20.14 15.26
CA ASP A 217 0.60 19.05 14.90
C ASP A 217 0.02 17.76 15.49
N PRO A 218 -0.19 16.68 14.69
CA PRO A 218 0.22 16.50 13.30
C PRO A 218 -0.80 16.90 12.21
N VAL A 219 -0.28 17.24 11.04
CA VAL A 219 -1.06 17.47 9.80
C VAL A 219 -0.99 16.23 8.92
N TRP A 220 -2.07 16.02 8.17
CA TRP A 220 -2.29 14.84 7.35
C TRP A 220 -2.52 15.25 5.90
N MET A 221 -1.93 14.53 4.96
CA MET A 221 -2.15 14.72 3.53
C MET A 221 -2.95 13.53 3.00
N ARG A 222 -4.05 13.82 2.29
CA ARG A 222 -4.89 12.81 1.66
C ARG A 222 -4.15 12.13 0.50
N VAL A 223 -4.10 10.81 0.53
CA VAL A 223 -3.46 9.96 -0.48
C VAL A 223 -4.51 9.32 -1.37
N ASN A 224 -5.61 8.85 -0.77
CA ASN A 224 -6.76 8.32 -1.49
C ASN A 224 -7.97 9.24 -1.24
N ALA A 225 -8.60 9.68 -2.33
CA ALA A 225 -9.79 10.52 -2.29
C ALA A 225 -10.99 9.76 -2.84
N GLY A 226 -12.07 9.74 -2.06
CA GLY A 226 -13.40 9.32 -2.48
C GLY A 226 -14.15 10.42 -3.22
N ALA A 227 -15.44 10.20 -3.44
CA ALA A 227 -16.30 11.18 -4.11
C ALA A 227 -16.43 12.47 -3.29
N GLY A 228 -16.02 13.61 -3.87
CA GLY A 228 -16.07 14.92 -3.21
C GLY A 228 -14.86 15.25 -2.35
N GLU A 229 -13.84 14.38 -2.33
CA GLU A 229 -12.57 14.60 -1.66
C GLU A 229 -11.46 14.95 -2.67
N ILE A 230 -10.39 15.58 -2.17
CA ILE A 230 -9.29 16.08 -2.98
C ILE A 230 -8.00 15.38 -2.53
N ALA A 231 -7.47 14.53 -3.39
CA ALA A 231 -6.21 13.87 -3.08
C ALA A 231 -5.03 14.85 -3.20
N GLY A 232 -4.06 14.70 -2.32
CA GLY A 232 -3.00 15.68 -2.07
C GLY A 232 -3.39 16.76 -1.06
N ALA A 233 -4.67 16.93 -0.71
CA ALA A 233 -5.11 18.00 0.18
C ALA A 233 -4.74 17.74 1.65
N PHE A 234 -4.56 18.83 2.41
CA PHE A 234 -4.17 18.80 3.81
C PHE A 234 -5.37 18.84 4.76
N ARG A 235 -5.18 18.23 5.93
CA ARG A 235 -6.17 18.02 7.00
C ARG A 235 -5.51 18.02 8.38
N ILE A 236 -6.32 18.23 9.42
CA ILE A 236 -5.86 18.23 10.83
C ILE A 236 -5.96 16.85 11.51
N SER A 237 -6.63 15.89 10.87
CA SER A 237 -6.81 14.54 11.41
C SER A 237 -6.45 13.46 10.37
N PRO A 238 -5.98 12.28 10.81
CA PRO A 238 -5.86 11.13 9.92
C PRO A 238 -7.25 10.67 9.47
N ASP A 239 -7.30 9.95 8.35
CA ASP A 239 -8.51 9.34 7.81
C ASP A 239 -8.16 7.99 7.14
N GLY A 240 -9.19 7.19 6.93
CA GLY A 240 -9.14 5.91 6.23
C GLY A 240 -9.71 4.77 7.04
N THR A 241 -9.52 3.56 6.51
CA THR A 241 -10.07 2.36 7.14
C THR A 241 -9.00 1.71 8.00
N ALA A 242 -9.26 1.62 9.30
CA ALA A 242 -8.45 0.83 10.21
C ALA A 242 -8.62 -0.67 9.90
N GLN A 243 -7.53 -1.45 10.03
CA GLN A 243 -7.66 -2.89 10.02
C GLN A 243 -8.48 -3.34 11.24
N VAL A 244 -9.44 -4.23 11.02
CA VAL A 244 -10.24 -4.85 12.11
C VAL A 244 -10.08 -6.35 12.02
N THR A 245 -9.60 -7.03 13.04
CA THR A 245 -9.50 -8.50 13.05
C THR A 245 -10.38 -9.07 14.16
N THR A 246 -11.20 -10.08 13.85
CA THR A 246 -12.08 -10.72 14.85
C THR A 246 -11.53 -12.08 15.25
N LEU A 247 -11.39 -12.28 16.56
CA LEU A 247 -10.92 -13.50 17.18
C LEU A 247 -12.07 -14.14 17.96
N THR A 248 -12.40 -15.38 17.60
CA THR A 248 -13.46 -16.14 18.26
C THR A 248 -12.85 -17.39 18.89
N PRO A 249 -12.64 -17.41 20.21
CA PRO A 249 -12.25 -18.63 20.91
C PRO A 249 -13.32 -19.72 20.74
N GLY A 250 -12.89 -20.96 20.52
CA GLY A 250 -13.78 -22.12 20.47
C GLY A 250 -14.44 -22.39 21.83
N ALA A 251 -15.64 -22.98 21.83
CA ALA A 251 -16.32 -23.40 23.05
C ALA A 251 -15.68 -24.67 23.64
N GLY A 252 -15.55 -24.75 24.97
CA GLY A 252 -15.11 -25.96 25.67
C GLY A 252 -13.61 -26.26 25.56
N GLN A 253 -12.75 -25.31 25.94
CA GLN A 253 -11.29 -25.45 25.87
C GLN A 253 -10.81 -26.38 27.01
N ASN A 254 -10.36 -27.58 26.66
CA ASN A 254 -10.07 -28.69 27.57
C ASN A 254 -8.71 -28.56 28.28
N SER A 255 -8.57 -27.66 29.24
CA SER A 255 -7.33 -27.49 30.03
C SER A 255 -6.06 -27.21 29.20
N VAL A 256 -6.24 -26.74 27.95
CA VAL A 256 -5.16 -26.36 27.03
C VAL A 256 -5.06 -24.84 27.02
N GLU A 257 -3.84 -24.32 26.98
CA GLU A 257 -3.62 -22.90 26.73
C GLU A 257 -4.24 -22.49 25.38
N VAL A 258 -4.99 -21.40 25.40
CA VAL A 258 -5.53 -20.75 24.19
C VAL A 258 -4.72 -19.49 23.97
N SER A 259 -3.93 -19.46 22.90
CA SER A 259 -3.02 -18.35 22.63
C SER A 259 -2.96 -17.95 21.17
N VAL A 260 -2.80 -16.64 20.96
CA VAL A 260 -2.64 -16.02 19.65
C VAL A 260 -1.40 -15.14 19.65
N LEU A 261 -0.77 -15.01 18.49
CA LEU A 261 0.35 -14.11 18.26
C LEU A 261 -0.10 -12.98 17.32
N ILE A 262 -0.01 -11.75 17.81
CA ILE A 262 -0.22 -10.54 17.02
C ILE A 262 1.14 -10.07 16.52
N SER A 263 1.29 -9.83 15.22
CA SER A 263 2.55 -9.38 14.61
C SER A 263 2.34 -8.15 13.73
N ILE A 264 3.21 -7.15 13.84
CA ILE A 264 3.16 -5.95 12.99
C ILE A 264 3.81 -6.25 11.63
N LEU A 265 3.07 -5.98 10.54
CA LEU A 265 3.52 -6.30 9.18
C LEU A 265 4.28 -5.17 8.51
N THR A 266 3.94 -3.91 8.79
CA THR A 266 4.50 -2.74 8.09
C THR A 266 4.87 -1.58 9.02
N GLY A 267 5.67 -0.65 8.51
CA GLY A 267 6.06 0.59 9.20
C GLY A 267 7.24 0.44 10.17
N GLU A 268 7.45 1.48 10.99
CA GLU A 268 8.58 1.61 11.93
C GLU A 268 8.65 0.48 12.98
N HIS A 269 7.55 -0.24 13.19
CA HIS A 269 7.43 -1.30 14.19
C HIS A 269 7.28 -2.69 13.59
N ALA A 270 7.52 -2.84 12.29
CA ALA A 270 7.48 -4.13 11.61
C ALA A 270 8.33 -5.18 12.35
N GLY A 271 7.76 -6.37 12.55
CA GLY A 271 8.41 -7.47 13.27
C GLY A 271 8.26 -7.44 14.80
N LYS A 272 7.64 -6.42 15.40
CA LYS A 272 7.19 -6.52 16.80
C LYS A 272 6.00 -7.46 16.91
N SER A 273 5.95 -8.23 18.00
CA SER A 273 4.87 -9.17 18.27
C SER A 273 4.42 -9.19 19.72
N LEU A 274 3.16 -9.54 19.96
CA LEU A 274 2.57 -9.78 21.27
C LEU A 274 1.87 -11.13 21.27
N THR A 275 2.17 -11.96 22.26
CA THR A 275 1.41 -13.18 22.53
C THR A 275 0.34 -12.87 23.57
N LEU A 276 -0.90 -13.18 23.24
CA LEU A 276 -2.02 -13.18 24.19
C LEU A 276 -2.34 -14.62 24.54
N SER A 277 -2.31 -14.97 25.82
CA SER A 277 -2.49 -16.35 26.28
C SER A 277 -3.51 -16.46 27.39
N ALA A 278 -4.37 -17.47 27.35
CA ALA A 278 -5.28 -17.81 28.44
C ALA A 278 -5.13 -19.30 28.76
N LEU A 279 -4.76 -19.63 30.00
CA LEU A 279 -4.69 -21.02 30.42
C LEU A 279 -6.09 -21.52 30.74
N ALA A 280 -6.70 -22.29 29.83
CA ALA A 280 -7.99 -22.89 30.10
C ALA A 280 -7.90 -23.85 31.28
N ASP A 281 -8.90 -23.85 32.16
CA ASP A 281 -9.01 -24.76 33.30
C ASP A 281 -9.95 -25.95 33.04
N GLY A 282 -10.42 -26.09 31.79
CA GLY A 282 -11.42 -27.09 31.40
C GLY A 282 -12.86 -26.61 31.51
N SER A 283 -13.11 -25.42 32.07
CA SER A 283 -14.43 -24.79 32.16
C SER A 283 -14.50 -23.37 31.60
N MET A 284 -13.35 -22.77 31.27
CA MET A 284 -13.29 -21.42 30.69
C MET A 284 -14.21 -21.26 29.47
N THR A 285 -15.05 -20.24 29.56
CA THR A 285 -15.89 -19.72 28.49
C THR A 285 -15.08 -18.86 27.53
N ALA A 286 -15.61 -18.65 26.31
CA ALA A 286 -14.98 -17.74 25.34
C ALA A 286 -14.84 -16.31 25.90
N THR A 287 -15.80 -15.87 26.73
CA THR A 287 -15.73 -14.56 27.41
C THR A 287 -14.52 -14.49 28.35
N GLU A 288 -14.28 -15.52 29.16
CA GLU A 288 -13.15 -15.53 30.09
C GLU A 288 -11.79 -15.55 29.36
N VAL A 289 -11.71 -16.24 28.22
CA VAL A 289 -10.52 -16.19 27.35
C VAL A 289 -10.30 -14.78 26.80
N CYS A 290 -11.34 -14.15 26.26
CA CYS A 290 -11.27 -12.78 25.75
C CYS A 290 -10.90 -11.76 26.84
N ASP A 291 -11.41 -11.91 28.06
CA ASP A 291 -11.11 -11.03 29.19
C ASP A 291 -9.63 -11.14 29.63
N ALA A 292 -9.08 -12.36 29.63
CA ALA A 292 -7.67 -12.59 29.90
C ALA A 292 -6.76 -11.94 28.84
N TRP A 293 -7.11 -12.11 27.57
CA TRP A 293 -6.39 -11.48 26.45
C TRP A 293 -6.48 -9.95 26.49
N ARG A 294 -7.66 -9.39 26.76
CA ARG A 294 -7.86 -7.94 26.91
C ARG A 294 -7.01 -7.37 28.04
N THR A 295 -6.93 -8.08 29.16
CA THR A 295 -6.10 -7.67 30.30
C THR A 295 -4.62 -7.60 29.92
N GLN A 296 -4.11 -8.58 29.17
CA GLN A 296 -2.73 -8.57 28.68
C GLN A 296 -2.47 -7.46 27.66
N LEU A 297 -3.39 -7.26 26.71
CA LEU A 297 -3.27 -6.19 25.71
C LEU A 297 -3.22 -4.80 26.37
N ASN A 298 -4.12 -4.55 27.33
CA ASN A 298 -4.23 -3.26 28.02
C ASN A 298 -3.14 -3.04 29.09
N ALA A 299 -2.46 -4.10 29.54
CA ALA A 299 -1.30 -3.96 30.42
C ALA A 299 -0.06 -3.47 29.68
N ASP A 300 0.02 -3.69 28.36
CA ASP A 300 1.11 -3.20 27.53
C ASP A 300 0.74 -1.85 26.88
N ALA A 301 1.33 -0.77 27.39
CA ALA A 301 1.05 0.59 26.93
C ALA A 301 1.37 0.84 25.44
N PHE A 302 2.30 0.08 24.85
CA PHE A 302 2.58 0.18 23.42
C PHE A 302 1.43 -0.44 22.62
N TRP A 303 1.01 -1.66 22.96
CA TRP A 303 -0.05 -2.35 22.23
C TRP A 303 -1.43 -1.75 22.45
N SER A 304 -1.74 -1.30 23.67
CA SER A 304 -3.01 -0.62 23.98
C SER A 304 -3.16 0.74 23.30
N ALA A 305 -2.05 1.35 22.85
CA ALA A 305 -2.07 2.55 22.02
C ALA A 305 -2.23 2.24 20.52
N LEU A 306 -1.84 1.04 20.08
CA LEU A 306 -1.92 0.62 18.68
C LEU A 306 -3.21 -0.13 18.33
N LEU A 307 -3.82 -0.83 19.29
CA LEU A 307 -5.00 -1.66 19.09
C LEU A 307 -6.08 -1.29 20.10
N VAL A 308 -7.26 -0.98 19.58
CA VAL A 308 -8.49 -0.82 20.35
C VAL A 308 -9.22 -2.15 20.36
N ASP A 309 -9.48 -2.69 21.55
CA ASP A 309 -10.22 -3.93 21.70
C ASP A 309 -11.71 -3.68 22.01
N THR A 310 -12.59 -4.51 21.44
CA THR A 310 -14.03 -4.50 21.72
C THR A 310 -14.62 -5.92 21.70
N GLY A 311 -15.90 -6.06 22.04
CA GLY A 311 -16.61 -7.35 22.09
C GLY A 311 -16.52 -8.06 23.44
N THR A 312 -17.22 -9.19 23.57
CA THR A 312 -17.30 -9.95 24.84
C THR A 312 -16.84 -11.39 24.65
N ALA A 313 -17.67 -12.24 24.04
CA ALA A 313 -17.32 -13.63 23.70
C ALA A 313 -16.46 -13.75 22.42
N THR A 314 -16.23 -12.62 21.75
CA THR A 314 -15.34 -12.46 20.60
C THR A 314 -14.49 -11.24 20.86
N LEU A 315 -13.18 -11.34 20.63
CA LEU A 315 -12.26 -10.21 20.75
C LEU A 315 -12.10 -9.56 19.36
N ILE A 316 -12.55 -8.32 19.24
CA ILE A 316 -12.41 -7.52 18.02
C ILE A 316 -11.25 -6.57 18.24
N LEU A 317 -10.18 -6.73 17.46
CA LEU A 317 -9.00 -5.86 17.48
C LEU A 317 -9.07 -4.87 16.32
N THR A 318 -9.13 -3.59 16.62
CA THR A 318 -9.14 -2.51 15.63
C THR A 318 -7.85 -1.73 15.73
N ALA A 319 -7.16 -1.53 14.60
CA ALA A 319 -6.01 -0.64 14.55
C ALA A 319 -6.40 0.78 14.98
N ALA A 320 -5.67 1.37 15.91
CA ALA A 320 -5.93 2.73 16.39
C ALA A 320 -5.70 3.78 15.29
N ASN A 321 -4.85 3.47 14.30
CA ASN A 321 -4.57 4.34 13.17
C ASN A 321 -5.02 3.69 11.86
N ALA A 322 -5.65 4.48 10.98
CA ALA A 322 -6.04 4.05 9.65
C ALA A 322 -4.83 3.50 8.87
N GLY A 323 -5.03 2.42 8.11
CA GLY A 323 -3.98 1.83 7.29
C GLY A 323 -2.79 1.20 8.01
N PHE A 324 -2.79 1.14 9.35
CA PHE A 324 -1.89 0.28 10.10
C PHE A 324 -2.27 -1.19 9.88
N THR A 325 -1.28 -2.03 9.57
CA THR A 325 -1.50 -3.46 9.32
C THR A 325 -0.82 -4.37 10.33
N PHE A 326 -1.54 -5.41 10.73
CA PHE A 326 -1.06 -6.45 11.63
C PHE A 326 -1.61 -7.82 11.22
N ASP A 327 -0.90 -8.87 11.57
CA ASP A 327 -1.36 -10.25 11.42
C ASP A 327 -1.71 -10.83 12.78
N VAL A 328 -2.65 -11.78 12.79
CA VAL A 328 -2.95 -12.59 13.97
C VAL A 328 -2.88 -14.05 13.57
N THR A 329 -2.02 -14.78 14.25
CA THR A 329 -1.86 -16.22 14.04
C THR A 329 -2.28 -16.97 15.29
N ASN A 330 -2.96 -18.10 15.09
CA ASN A 330 -3.27 -19.00 16.18
C ASN A 330 -1.99 -19.74 16.58
N VAL A 331 -1.63 -19.70 17.86
CA VAL A 331 -0.47 -20.40 18.41
C VAL A 331 -0.90 -21.71 19.06
N GLN A 332 -1.93 -21.66 19.90
CA GLN A 332 -2.42 -22.82 20.62
C GLN A 332 -3.92 -22.73 20.92
N GLY A 333 -4.58 -23.89 20.98
CA GLY A 333 -6.00 -23.99 21.23
C GLY A 333 -6.86 -23.71 19.99
N THR A 334 -8.18 -23.79 20.16
CA THR A 334 -9.11 -23.55 19.04
C THR A 334 -9.49 -22.07 19.00
N VAL A 335 -9.06 -21.35 17.97
CA VAL A 335 -9.45 -19.96 17.72
C VAL A 335 -9.79 -19.81 16.24
N THR A 336 -10.99 -19.29 15.96
CA THR A 336 -11.36 -18.87 14.61
C THR A 336 -10.93 -17.42 14.41
N ILE A 337 -10.06 -17.19 13.44
CA ILE A 337 -9.58 -15.86 13.04
C ILE A 337 -10.29 -15.50 11.75
N ALA A 338 -11.21 -14.52 11.80
CA ALA A 338 -11.92 -14.07 10.61
C ALA A 338 -11.19 -12.85 10.00
N ALA A 339 -10.81 -12.97 8.71
CA ALA A 339 -10.27 -11.88 7.90
C ALA A 339 -11.39 -10.84 7.68
N THR A 340 -11.40 -9.71 8.38
CA THR A 340 -10.49 -8.56 8.36
C THR A 340 -10.84 -7.57 7.27
N THR A 341 -11.44 -6.44 7.66
CA THR A 341 -11.52 -5.27 6.80
C THR A 341 -10.09 -4.83 6.51
N ALA A 342 -9.68 -4.84 5.24
CA ALA A 342 -8.33 -4.43 4.84
C ALA A 342 -8.06 -2.99 5.30
N ALA A 343 -6.88 -2.75 5.86
CA ALA A 343 -6.46 -1.42 6.21
C ALA A 343 -6.29 -0.60 4.92
N VAL A 344 -6.84 0.61 4.90
CA VAL A 344 -6.60 1.58 3.82
C VAL A 344 -6.08 2.85 4.45
N VAL A 345 -4.87 3.24 4.06
CA VAL A 345 -4.35 4.57 4.35
C VAL A 345 -5.01 5.54 3.39
N ASP A 346 -5.92 6.38 3.90
CA ASP A 346 -6.43 7.50 3.09
C ASP A 346 -5.64 8.78 3.34
N CYS A 347 -4.89 8.86 4.43
CA CYS A 347 -4.01 9.99 4.74
C CYS A 347 -2.65 9.57 5.29
N VAL A 348 -1.59 10.30 4.92
CA VAL A 348 -0.24 10.13 5.49
C VAL A 348 0.15 11.33 6.33
N ARG A 349 0.93 11.09 7.38
CA ARG A 349 1.43 12.15 8.26
C ARG A 349 2.44 13.02 7.51
N VAL A 350 2.27 14.33 7.59
CA VAL A 350 3.25 15.32 7.14
C VAL A 350 3.95 15.91 8.36
N PRO A 351 5.25 15.62 8.58
CA PRO A 351 5.98 16.21 9.69
C PRO A 351 6.00 17.73 9.61
N ARG A 352 5.90 18.43 10.75
CA ARG A 352 6.00 19.89 10.83
C ARG A 352 7.32 20.43 10.25
N THR A 353 8.41 19.68 10.34
CA THR A 353 9.69 20.05 9.71
C THR A 353 9.58 20.12 8.18
N LYS A 354 8.59 19.45 7.59
CA LYS A 354 8.32 19.41 6.15
C LYS A 354 7.15 20.30 5.73
N ALA A 355 6.40 20.87 6.67
CA ALA A 355 5.25 21.74 6.40
C ALA A 355 5.46 23.14 6.99
N LYS A 356 5.41 24.15 6.13
CA LYS A 356 5.30 25.56 6.46
C LYS A 356 3.92 26.07 6.04
N TRP A 357 3.48 27.13 6.71
CA TRP A 357 2.15 27.70 6.54
C TRP A 357 2.27 29.15 6.09
N LEU A 358 1.71 29.49 4.92
CA LEU A 358 1.40 30.89 4.63
C LEU A 358 0.01 31.20 5.18
N ARG A 359 -0.08 32.27 5.98
CA ARG A 359 -1.38 32.79 6.39
C ARG A 359 -2.13 33.32 5.16
N PRO A 360 -3.45 33.06 5.03
CA PRO A 360 -4.26 33.76 4.05
C PRO A 360 -4.19 35.27 4.33
N ALA A 361 -4.30 36.09 3.28
CA ALA A 361 -4.46 37.53 3.45
C ALA A 361 -5.74 37.79 4.26
N SER A 362 -5.68 38.72 5.22
CA SER A 362 -6.83 39.09 6.05
C SER A 362 -8.04 39.43 5.18
N GLY A 363 -9.17 38.73 5.37
CA GLY A 363 -10.44 38.98 4.68
C GLY A 363 -10.90 37.92 3.67
N SER A 364 -10.17 36.80 3.50
CA SER A 364 -10.67 35.65 2.71
C SER A 364 -11.75 34.90 3.47
N THR A 365 -12.96 34.81 2.92
CA THR A 365 -14.08 33.98 3.41
C THR A 365 -14.01 32.53 2.94
N SER A 366 -13.01 32.18 2.13
CA SER A 366 -12.66 30.80 1.80
C SER A 366 -11.69 30.30 2.87
N ALA A 367 -11.97 29.13 3.45
CA ALA A 367 -11.12 28.38 4.39
C ALA A 367 -9.63 28.54 4.09
N ALA A 368 -8.82 28.64 5.14
CA ALA A 368 -7.40 28.95 5.05
C ALA A 368 -6.69 28.01 4.06
N ARG A 369 -6.34 28.53 2.87
CA ARG A 369 -5.59 27.80 1.86
C ARG A 369 -4.11 27.82 2.23
N CYS A 370 -3.59 26.64 2.53
CA CYS A 370 -2.28 26.46 3.09
C CYS A 370 -1.22 26.49 2.00
N ALA A 371 -0.03 26.95 2.36
CA ALA A 371 1.06 27.05 1.41
C ALA A 371 2.37 26.82 2.10
N ALA A 372 3.23 26.14 1.36
CA ALA A 372 4.61 25.77 1.63
C ALA A 372 4.77 24.43 2.36
N LEU A 373 4.49 23.32 1.70
CA LEU A 373 5.22 22.08 2.02
C LEU A 373 6.71 22.33 1.69
N GLN A 374 7.55 22.57 2.70
CA GLN A 374 9.00 22.62 2.54
C GLN A 374 9.55 21.21 2.68
N LEU A 375 9.57 20.46 1.58
CA LEU A 375 10.26 19.19 1.52
C LEU A 375 11.77 19.48 1.68
N PHE A 376 12.37 19.15 2.82
CA PHE A 376 13.82 19.19 2.94
C PHE A 376 14.38 17.88 2.37
N GLY A 377 15.34 17.99 1.44
CA GLY A 377 16.38 16.98 1.27
C GLY A 377 17.15 16.82 2.57
N GLY A 378 17.52 15.58 2.89
CA GLY A 378 18.24 15.23 4.13
C GLY A 378 19.57 15.95 4.31
#